data_AF-A0A7W1BJH1-F1
#
_entry.id   AF-A0A7W1BJH1-F1
#
_cell.length_a   1.000
_cell.length_b   1.000
_cell.length_c   1.000
_cell.angle_alpha   90.00
_cell.angle_beta   90.00
_cell.angle_gamma   90.00
#
_symmetry.space_group_name_H-M   'P 1'
#
loop_
_entity.id
_entity.type
_entity.pdbx_description
1 polymer ?
#
loop_
_entity_poly.entity_id
_entity_poly.type
_entity_poly.pdbx_seq_one_letter_code
_entity_poly.pdbx_strand_id
1 'polypeptide(L)' 'MAKGLDCLRCGGSLERGYVADKAHYSVPDTQNWVEGAPEHSFWQGLKMKDRDVLPVMTYRCERCGFLESYAPLKEP' A
#
# COMPACT_ATOMS: atom_id res chain seq x y z
N MET A 1 -21.44 14.34 -1.55
CA MET A 1 -20.13 14.05 -2.16
C MET A 1 -19.11 13.97 -1.02
N ALA A 2 -18.50 12.82 -0.76
CA ALA A 2 -17.39 12.76 0.19
C ALA A 2 -16.29 13.73 -0.29
N LYS A 3 -15.73 14.54 0.59
CA LYS A 3 -14.64 15.44 0.24
C LYS A 3 -13.51 14.57 -0.33
N GLY A 4 -13.08 14.83 -1.57
CA GLY A 4 -11.92 14.16 -2.14
C GLY A 4 -10.70 14.39 -1.25
N LEU A 5 -9.78 13.41 -1.18
CA LEU A 5 -8.54 13.63 -0.45
C LEU A 5 -7.74 14.75 -1.14
N ASP A 6 -7.34 15.75 -0.36
CA ASP A 6 -6.45 16.82 -0.80
C ASP A 6 -5.01 16.38 -0.55
N CYS A 7 -4.13 16.51 -1.54
CA CYS A 7 -2.72 16.13 -1.43
C CYS A 7 -2.02 16.88 -0.28
N LEU A 8 -1.44 16.15 0.68
CA LEU A 8 -0.80 16.72 1.86
C LEU A 8 0.46 17.54 1.52
N ARG A 9 1.03 17.33 0.33
CA ARG A 9 2.24 18.04 -0.12
C ARG A 9 1.94 19.39 -0.79
N CYS A 10 0.85 19.52 -1.55
CA CYS A 10 0.59 20.71 -2.38
C CYS A 10 -0.88 21.15 -2.48
N GLY A 11 -1.81 20.46 -1.81
CA GLY A 11 -3.25 20.75 -1.81
C GLY A 11 -4.00 20.44 -3.11
N GLY A 12 -3.36 19.75 -4.07
CA GLY A 12 -4.03 19.33 -5.32
C GLY A 12 -4.89 18.08 -5.14
N SER A 13 -5.76 17.81 -6.13
CA SER A 13 -6.60 16.60 -6.16
C SER A 13 -5.76 15.33 -6.22
N LEU A 14 -6.27 14.27 -5.57
CA LEU A 14 -5.70 12.93 -5.58
C LEU A 14 -6.57 11.97 -6.40
N GLU A 15 -5.95 11.20 -7.28
CA GLU A 15 -6.58 10.09 -8.02
C GLU A 15 -6.22 8.74 -7.38
N ARG A 16 -7.16 7.80 -7.34
CA ARG A 16 -6.89 6.44 -6.82
C ARG A 16 -6.11 5.63 -7.85
N GLY A 17 -5.11 4.88 -7.39
CA GLY A 17 -4.38 3.87 -8.15
C GLY A 17 -3.82 2.77 -7.26
N TYR A 18 -2.84 2.03 -7.77
CA TYR A 18 -2.09 1.03 -7.02
C TYR A 18 -0.64 0.98 -7.53
N VAL A 19 0.28 0.61 -6.64
CA VAL A 19 1.66 0.27 -7.02
C VAL A 19 1.68 -1.23 -7.29
N ALA A 20 2.02 -1.59 -8.52
CA ALA A 20 2.19 -2.99 -8.89
C ALA A 20 3.52 -3.50 -8.33
N ASP A 21 3.47 -4.60 -7.60
CA ASP A 21 4.62 -5.38 -7.15
C ASP A 21 4.75 -6.66 -7.99
N LYS A 22 5.92 -7.28 -7.96
CA LYS A 22 6.16 -8.58 -8.57
C LYS A 22 6.15 -9.64 -7.48
N ALA A 23 5.04 -10.38 -7.41
CA ALA A 23 4.92 -11.50 -6.50
C ALA A 23 5.76 -12.71 -6.97
N HIS A 24 5.56 -13.85 -6.32
CA HIS A 24 6.20 -15.11 -6.69
C HIS A 24 5.95 -15.42 -8.18
N TYR A 25 6.98 -15.93 -8.87
CA TYR A 25 6.98 -16.13 -10.33
C TYR A 25 6.80 -14.86 -11.19
N SER A 26 7.08 -13.67 -10.64
CA SER A 26 6.92 -12.39 -11.35
C SER A 26 5.51 -12.08 -11.82
N VAL A 27 4.50 -12.68 -11.19
CA VAL A 27 3.10 -12.33 -11.43
C VAL A 27 2.85 -10.94 -10.84
N PRO A 28 2.28 -9.98 -11.61
CA PRO A 28 1.91 -8.68 -11.06
C PRO A 28 0.87 -8.82 -9.95
N ASP A 29 1.12 -8.16 -8.82
CA ASP A 29 0.21 -8.13 -7.67
C ASP A 29 0.19 -6.72 -7.05
N THR A 30 -0.73 -6.47 -6.13
CA THR A 30 -0.75 -5.24 -5.31
C THR A 30 0.16 -5.36 -4.10
N GLN A 31 0.66 -4.22 -3.61
CA GLN A 31 1.45 -4.19 -2.38
C GLN A 31 0.61 -4.47 -1.14
N ASN A 32 1.21 -5.14 -0.17
CA ASN A 32 0.65 -5.38 1.15
C ASN A 32 1.48 -4.68 2.22
N TRP A 33 0.81 -4.11 3.22
CA TRP A 33 1.42 -3.69 4.48
C TRP A 33 1.45 -4.89 5.42
N VAL A 34 2.62 -5.19 5.97
CA VAL A 34 2.82 -6.29 6.91
C VAL A 34 3.21 -5.70 8.27
N GLU A 35 2.57 -6.15 9.33
CA GLU A 35 2.83 -5.68 10.68
C GLU A 35 4.27 -5.96 11.13
N GLY A 36 4.90 -4.90 11.66
CA GLY A 36 6.20 -4.99 12.34
C GLY A 36 7.39 -4.90 11.40
N ALA A 37 8.57 -5.21 11.93
CA ALA A 37 9.81 -5.25 11.16
C ALA A 37 9.87 -6.52 10.30
N PRO A 38 10.47 -6.48 9.09
CA PRO A 38 10.66 -7.66 8.26
C PRO A 38 11.50 -8.73 8.99
N GLU A 39 10.97 -9.95 9.04
CA GLU A 39 11.69 -11.12 9.53
C GLU A 39 11.89 -12.13 8.40
N HIS A 40 13.08 -12.70 8.30
CA HIS A 40 13.40 -13.68 7.26
C HIS A 40 13.37 -15.11 7.80
N SER A 41 12.92 -16.04 6.96
CA SER A 41 13.02 -17.48 7.13
C SER A 41 14.07 -18.03 6.15
N PHE A 42 14.71 -19.13 6.54
CA PHE A 42 15.80 -19.72 5.75
C PHE A 42 15.31 -20.31 4.40
N TRP A 43 14.02 -20.66 4.27
CA TRP A 43 13.48 -21.32 3.09
C TRP A 43 12.33 -20.58 2.39
N GLN A 44 11.52 -19.78 3.10
CA GLN A 44 10.29 -19.17 2.55
C GLN A 44 10.43 -17.66 2.29
N GLY A 45 11.61 -17.07 2.49
CA GLY A 45 11.79 -15.62 2.41
C GLY A 45 11.18 -14.91 3.63
N LEU A 46 10.39 -13.86 3.41
CA LEU A 46 9.78 -13.08 4.50
C LEU A 46 8.76 -13.91 5.30
N LYS A 47 8.85 -13.83 6.63
CA LYS A 47 7.86 -14.39 7.54
C LYS A 47 6.64 -13.46 7.61
N MET A 48 5.56 -13.88 6.96
CA MET A 48 4.27 -13.20 7.03
C MET A 48 3.21 -13.98 7.81
N LYS A 49 3.52 -15.22 8.21
CA LYS A 49 2.59 -16.04 9.01
C LYS A 49 2.40 -15.41 10.39
N ASP A 50 1.17 -15.43 10.87
CA ASP A 50 0.77 -14.89 12.19
C ASP A 50 1.04 -13.37 12.31
N ARG A 51 1.08 -12.66 11.18
CA ARG A 51 1.16 -11.20 11.08
C ARG A 51 -0.11 -10.67 10.43
N ASP A 52 -0.49 -9.46 10.80
CA ASP A 52 -1.50 -8.75 10.04
C ASP A 52 -0.93 -8.31 8.68
N VAL A 53 -1.59 -8.75 7.62
CA VAL A 53 -1.26 -8.43 6.22
C VAL A 53 -2.46 -7.73 5.62
N LEU A 54 -2.29 -6.45 5.28
CA LEU A 54 -3.37 -5.59 4.79
C LEU A 54 -3.05 -5.09 3.38
N PRO A 55 -4.02 -5.08 2.44
CA PRO A 55 -3.80 -4.54 1.11
C PRO A 55 -3.55 -3.03 1.17
N VAL A 56 -2.61 -2.53 0.37
CA VAL A 56 -2.29 -1.10 0.29
C VAL A 56 -3.07 -0.43 -0.84
N MET A 57 -3.82 0.61 -0.49
CA MET A 57 -4.42 1.55 -1.44
C MET A 57 -3.49 2.73 -1.65
N THR A 58 -3.25 3.15 -2.88
CA THR A 58 -2.40 4.32 -3.18
C THR A 58 -3.16 5.39 -3.94
N TYR A 59 -2.84 6.64 -3.68
CA TYR A 59 -3.39 7.80 -4.35
C TYR A 59 -2.26 8.63 -4.94
N ARG A 60 -2.40 9.07 -6.20
CA ARG A 60 -1.43 9.94 -6.86
C ARG A 60 -1.98 11.36 -6.96
N CYS A 61 -1.15 12.35 -6.66
CA CYS A 61 -1.51 13.73 -6.90
C CYS A 61 -1.37 14.05 -8.39
N GLU A 62 -2.47 14.46 -9.02
CA GLU A 62 -2.51 14.83 -10.45
C GLU A 62 -1.65 16.07 -10.75
N ARG A 63 -1.32 16.87 -9.74
CA ARG A 63 -0.52 18.11 -9.89
C ARG A 63 0.98 17.90 -9.71
N CYS A 64 1.39 17.20 -8.65
CA CYS A 64 2.80 17.11 -8.26
C CYS A 64 3.38 15.69 -8.26
N GLY A 65 2.55 14.67 -8.53
CA GLY A 65 2.98 13.28 -8.57
C GLY A 65 3.24 12.63 -7.20
N PHE A 66 3.02 13.35 -6.08
CA PHE A 66 3.13 12.76 -4.74
C PHE A 66 2.20 11.56 -4.59
N LEU A 67 2.70 10.49 -3.95
CA LEU A 67 1.95 9.27 -3.68
C LEU A 67 1.64 9.17 -2.19
N GLU A 68 0.37 8.91 -1.87
CA GLU A 68 -0.11 8.64 -0.52
C GLU A 68 -0.67 7.22 -0.44
N SER A 69 -0.18 6.42 0.51
CA SER A 69 -0.57 5.02 0.65
C SER A 69 -1.23 4.76 2.01
N TYR A 70 -2.32 4.00 2.00
CA TYR A 70 -3.14 3.67 3.17
C TYR A 70 -3.45 2.18 3.21
N ALA A 71 -3.44 1.59 4.40
CA ALA A 71 -4.02 0.28 4.68
C ALA A 71 -5.44 0.47 5.25
N PRO A 72 -6.37 -0.49 5.07
CA PRO A 72 -7.69 -0.45 5.70
C PRO A 72 -7.57 -0.44 7.23
N LEU A 73 -8.53 0.22 7.89
CA LEU A 73 -8.72 0.05 9.33
C LEU A 73 -9.12 -1.41 9.60
N LYS A 74 -8.59 -1.98 10.68
CA LYS A 74 -9.10 -3.25 11.19
C LYS A 74 -10.46 -2.98 11.81
N GLU A 75 -11.49 -3.73 11.40
CA GLU A 75 -12.77 -3.70 12.10
C GLU A 75 -12.56 -4.18 13.55
N PRO A 76 -13.14 -3.50 14.55
CA PRO A 76 -12.97 -3.84 15.97
C PRO A 76 -13.64 -5.16 16.36
#